data_AF-A0A355YQZ3-F1
#
_entry.id   AF-A0A355YQZ3-F1
#
_cell.length_a   1.000
_cell.length_b   1.000
_cell.length_c   1.000
_cell.angle_alpha   90.00
_cell.angle_beta   90.00
_cell.angle_gamma   90.00
#
_symmetry.space_group_name_H-M   'P 1'
#
loop_
_entity.id
_entity.type
_entity.pdbx_description
1 polymer ?
#
loop_
_entity_poly.entity_id
_entity_poly.type
_entity_poly.pdbx_seq_one_letter_code
_entity_poly.pdbx_strand_id
1 'polypeptide(L)'
;PYSHDEWQSILTKLSGLSSALDQSLYLQITRGADTQRKHNFDTLTPTVYIETSPLIAKTKSQLENGFSAMTREDIRWHRCDIKATSLLANILYAQEAKQHQVEEMILSRNHQITEGATSNVFMLKDNTLFTHPTGPNILSGITRDLVINSAKACKLNVQETPFSLDDIQQADGLWISSSTREIMPITLLDDQPINQGVIHPAWSCVFDYYQQLKND
;
A
#
# COMPACT_ATOMS: atom_id res chain seq x y z
N PRO A 1 -8.47 19.02 13.66
CA PRO A 1 -8.95 20.42 13.77
C PRO A 1 -10.42 20.58 13.40
N TYR A 2 -10.98 19.67 12.60
CA TYR A 2 -12.39 19.68 12.20
C TYR A 2 -13.12 18.41 12.68
N SER A 3 -14.45 18.50 12.80
CA SER A 3 -15.35 17.36 13.02
C SER A 3 -15.41 16.45 11.78
N HIS A 4 -16.04 15.28 11.92
CA HIS A 4 -16.23 14.36 10.80
C HIS A 4 -17.04 15.00 9.67
N ASP A 5 -18.17 15.65 10.00
CA ASP A 5 -19.06 16.30 9.04
C ASP A 5 -18.38 17.47 8.33
N GLU A 6 -17.57 18.24 9.05
CA GLU A 6 -16.77 19.32 8.49
C GLU A 6 -15.73 18.78 7.49
N TRP A 7 -15.03 17.69 7.84
CA TRP A 7 -14.12 17.04 6.90
C TRP A 7 -14.83 16.54 5.65
N GLN A 8 -15.96 15.85 5.82
CA GLN A 8 -16.75 15.36 4.69
C GLN A 8 -17.17 16.51 3.77
N SER A 9 -17.64 17.62 4.33
CA SER A 9 -18.02 18.83 3.58
C SER A 9 -16.83 19.42 2.81
N ILE A 10 -15.67 19.56 3.45
CA ILE A 10 -14.45 20.10 2.83
C ILE A 10 -14.00 19.21 1.65
N LEU A 11 -13.92 17.90 1.87
CA LEU A 11 -13.45 16.95 0.85
C LEU A 11 -14.44 16.86 -0.33
N THR A 12 -15.75 16.83 -0.05
CA THR A 12 -16.80 16.83 -1.10
C THR A 12 -16.72 18.09 -1.95
N LYS A 13 -16.55 19.25 -1.30
CA LYS A 13 -16.39 20.53 -2.00
C LYS A 13 -15.15 20.51 -2.88
N LEU A 14 -14.01 20.03 -2.39
CA LEU A 14 -12.76 19.97 -3.15
C LEU A 14 -12.89 19.04 -4.38
N SER A 15 -13.47 17.85 -4.21
CA SER A 15 -13.69 16.90 -5.30
C SER A 15 -14.59 17.47 -6.40
N GLY A 16 -15.58 18.30 -6.04
CA GLY A 16 -16.46 18.98 -6.99
C GLY A 16 -15.80 20.10 -7.81
N LEU A 17 -14.56 20.51 -7.48
CA LEU A 17 -13.81 21.52 -8.25
C LEU A 17 -13.00 20.92 -9.41
N SER A 18 -12.75 19.62 -9.39
CA SER A 18 -12.03 18.92 -10.46
C SER A 18 -13.00 18.44 -11.54
N SER A 19 -12.53 18.43 -12.79
CA SER A 19 -13.28 17.83 -13.91
C SER A 19 -13.00 16.33 -14.08
N ALA A 20 -12.04 15.77 -13.34
CA ALA A 20 -11.72 14.35 -13.42
C ALA A 20 -12.80 13.51 -12.72
N LEU A 21 -13.21 12.42 -13.38
CA LEU A 21 -14.17 11.46 -12.82
C LEU A 21 -13.57 10.74 -11.60
N ASP A 22 -12.41 10.11 -11.79
CA ASP A 22 -11.65 9.45 -10.73
C ASP A 22 -10.56 10.38 -10.19
N GLN A 23 -10.49 10.48 -8.87
CA GLN A 23 -9.62 11.42 -8.17
C GLN A 23 -8.95 10.75 -6.97
N SER A 24 -7.72 11.17 -6.70
CA SER A 24 -7.02 10.89 -5.46
C SER A 24 -6.98 12.16 -4.63
N LEU A 25 -7.37 12.06 -3.37
CA LEU A 25 -7.28 13.15 -2.40
C LEU A 25 -6.06 12.90 -1.51
N TYR A 26 -5.12 13.85 -1.51
CA TYR A 26 -4.04 13.87 -0.53
C TYR A 26 -4.43 14.84 0.59
N LEU A 27 -4.38 14.35 1.83
CA LEU A 27 -4.65 15.13 3.03
C LEU A 27 -3.46 15.01 3.97
N GLN A 28 -2.90 16.16 4.35
CA GLN A 28 -1.82 16.27 5.30
C GLN A 28 -2.20 17.24 6.42
N ILE A 29 -1.93 16.82 7.64
CA ILE A 29 -2.05 17.66 8.83
C ILE A 29 -0.68 17.72 9.49
N THR A 30 -0.12 18.91 9.62
CA THR A 30 1.08 19.13 10.44
C THR A 30 0.70 19.70 11.79
N ARG A 31 1.65 19.68 12.73
CA ARG A 31 1.44 20.25 14.07
C ARG A 31 1.15 21.75 14.05
N GLY A 32 1.56 22.46 12.99
CA GLY A 32 1.50 23.91 12.89
C GLY A 32 2.89 24.54 12.85
N ALA A 33 2.92 25.87 12.70
CA ALA A 33 4.15 26.66 12.71
C ALA A 33 4.41 27.21 14.12
N ASP A 34 5.58 26.90 14.66
CA ASP A 34 6.10 27.55 15.88
C ASP A 34 6.96 28.76 15.48
N THR A 35 7.14 29.68 16.43
CA THR A 35 7.98 30.87 16.27
C THR A 35 9.46 30.62 16.57
N GLN A 36 9.79 29.49 17.21
CA GLN A 36 11.16 29.14 17.59
C GLN A 36 11.51 27.71 17.18
N ARG A 37 12.79 27.48 16.83
CA ARG A 37 13.32 26.13 16.60
C ARG A 37 13.64 25.46 17.93
N LYS A 38 12.77 24.56 18.37
CA LYS A 38 12.92 23.74 19.59
C LYS A 38 12.38 22.32 19.34
N HIS A 39 12.75 21.37 20.21
CA HIS A 39 12.35 19.96 20.07
C HIS A 39 11.15 19.56 20.94
N ASN A 40 10.63 20.48 21.76
CA ASN A 40 9.33 20.41 22.41
C ASN A 40 8.32 21.29 21.66
N PHE A 41 7.05 21.26 22.05
CA PHE A 41 6.02 22.11 21.45
C PHE A 41 4.96 22.48 22.49
N ASP A 42 4.41 23.68 22.34
CA ASP A 42 3.21 24.10 23.05
C ASP A 42 1.98 23.81 22.18
N THR A 43 0.81 24.32 22.56
CA THR A 43 -0.37 24.26 21.69
C THR A 43 -0.14 25.11 20.45
N LEU A 44 -0.06 24.47 19.28
CA LEU A 44 0.04 25.10 17.97
C LEU A 44 -1.25 24.90 17.18
N THR A 45 -1.53 25.80 16.25
CA THR A 45 -2.64 25.65 15.29
C THR A 45 -2.21 24.70 14.16
N PRO A 46 -2.85 23.53 13.99
CA PRO A 46 -2.48 22.60 12.92
C PRO A 46 -2.62 23.23 11.54
N THR A 47 -1.62 23.01 10.67
CA THR A 47 -1.75 23.34 9.25
C THR A 47 -2.37 22.17 8.53
N VAL A 48 -3.43 22.43 7.78
CA VAL A 48 -4.11 21.45 6.92
C VAL A 48 -3.78 21.78 5.47
N TYR A 49 -3.26 20.80 4.75
CA TYR A 49 -3.07 20.83 3.31
C TYR A 49 -3.90 19.72 2.69
N ILE A 50 -4.66 20.06 1.65
CA ILE A 50 -5.45 19.10 0.88
C ILE A 50 -5.29 19.43 -0.59
N GLU A 51 -5.04 18.42 -1.40
CA GLU A 51 -5.07 18.53 -2.85
C GLU A 51 -5.87 17.37 -3.46
N THR A 52 -6.39 17.62 -4.65
CA THR A 52 -6.97 16.58 -5.50
C THR A 52 -6.13 16.47 -6.77
N SER A 53 -5.88 15.24 -7.20
CA SER A 53 -5.22 14.94 -8.47
C SER A 53 -6.02 13.87 -9.22
N PRO A 54 -6.08 13.91 -10.56
CA PRO A 54 -6.67 12.84 -11.35
C PRO A 54 -6.05 11.49 -10.99
N LEU A 55 -6.87 10.48 -10.75
CA LEU A 55 -6.41 9.13 -10.49
C LEU A 55 -6.58 8.28 -11.74
N ILE A 56 -5.46 7.86 -12.33
CA ILE A 56 -5.45 6.96 -13.48
C ILE A 56 -5.13 5.55 -12.98
N ALA A 57 -6.17 4.76 -12.72
CA ALA A 57 -6.01 3.36 -12.36
C ALA A 57 -5.53 2.54 -13.56
N LYS A 58 -4.72 1.51 -13.30
CA LYS A 58 -4.38 0.50 -14.31
C LYS A 58 -5.62 -0.34 -14.58
N THR A 59 -5.87 -0.65 -15.86
CA THR A 59 -6.94 -1.59 -16.22
C THR A 59 -6.58 -3.00 -15.78
N LYS A 60 -7.57 -3.87 -15.60
CA LYS A 60 -7.32 -5.29 -15.29
C LYS A 60 -6.37 -5.95 -16.29
N SER A 61 -6.57 -5.70 -17.59
CA SER A 61 -5.69 -6.21 -18.65
C SER A 61 -4.25 -5.70 -18.54
N GLN A 62 -4.04 -4.45 -18.09
CA GLN A 62 -2.69 -3.96 -17.80
C GLN A 62 -2.06 -4.66 -16.61
N LEU A 63 -2.87 -4.95 -15.57
CA LEU A 63 -2.40 -5.65 -14.37
C LEU A 63 -2.06 -7.12 -14.64
N GLU A 64 -2.76 -7.76 -15.58
CA GLU A 64 -2.52 -9.14 -16.02
C GLU A 64 -1.15 -9.37 -16.68
N ASN A 65 -0.42 -8.30 -17.02
CA ASN A 65 0.96 -8.42 -17.49
C ASN A 65 1.95 -8.78 -16.37
N GLY A 66 1.58 -8.55 -15.10
CA GLY A 66 2.47 -8.68 -13.96
C GLY A 66 3.51 -7.56 -13.86
N PHE A 67 4.12 -7.43 -12.69
CA PHE A 67 5.13 -6.40 -12.40
C PHE A 67 6.33 -6.98 -11.67
N SER A 68 7.43 -6.23 -11.73
CA SER A 68 8.66 -6.55 -11.01
C SER A 68 8.76 -5.76 -9.72
N ALA A 69 9.34 -6.37 -8.70
CA ALA A 69 9.76 -5.72 -7.46
C ALA A 69 11.17 -6.16 -7.08
N MET A 70 11.79 -5.44 -6.16
CA MET A 70 13.07 -5.82 -5.55
C MET A 70 12.98 -5.80 -4.03
N THR A 71 13.89 -6.47 -3.35
CA THR A 71 13.88 -6.55 -1.90
C THR A 71 14.98 -5.70 -1.28
N ARG A 72 14.70 -5.08 -0.14
CA ARG A 72 15.68 -4.31 0.64
C ARG A 72 15.49 -4.54 2.14
N GLU A 73 16.57 -4.40 2.89
CA GLU A 73 16.48 -4.30 4.34
C GLU A 73 15.67 -3.05 4.72
N ASP A 74 14.76 -3.17 5.70
CA ASP A 74 13.87 -2.11 6.17
C ASP A 74 14.55 -1.18 7.20
N ILE A 75 15.11 -0.06 6.71
CA ILE A 75 15.79 0.97 7.51
C ILE A 75 14.81 1.99 8.12
N ARG A 76 13.49 1.83 7.93
CA ARG A 76 12.49 2.77 8.46
C ARG A 76 12.40 2.67 9.97
N TRP A 77 11.82 3.68 10.61
CA TRP A 77 11.59 3.67 12.06
C TRP A 77 10.63 2.54 12.52
N HIS A 78 10.54 2.33 13.83
CA HIS A 78 9.67 1.29 14.45
C HIS A 78 8.25 1.78 14.77
N ARG A 79 7.71 2.73 14.00
CA ARG A 79 6.35 3.27 14.15
C ARG A 79 5.64 3.40 12.80
N CYS A 80 5.80 2.40 11.94
CA CYS A 80 5.15 2.35 10.62
C CYS A 80 3.61 2.24 10.71
N ASP A 81 3.08 1.91 11.89
CA ASP A 81 1.64 2.02 12.19
C ASP A 81 1.10 3.45 12.04
N ILE A 82 1.97 4.46 12.18
CA ILE A 82 1.62 5.87 11.99
C ILE A 82 1.90 6.26 10.53
N LYS A 83 0.84 6.67 9.81
CA LYS A 83 0.95 7.31 8.48
C LYS A 83 1.48 8.75 8.61
N ALA A 84 2.77 8.89 8.91
CA ALA A 84 3.46 10.17 9.09
C ALA A 84 4.05 10.71 7.77
N THR A 85 4.43 11.98 7.76
CA THR A 85 5.12 12.63 6.64
C THR A 85 6.64 12.56 6.71
N SER A 86 7.20 11.91 7.74
CA SER A 86 8.64 11.63 7.88
C SER A 86 9.06 10.46 6.98
N LEU A 87 8.96 10.66 5.67
CA LEU A 87 9.01 9.60 4.64
C LEU A 87 10.39 9.43 3.97
N LEU A 88 11.48 9.94 4.56
CA LEU A 88 12.80 9.94 3.90
C LEU A 88 13.21 8.54 3.40
N ALA A 89 13.10 7.52 4.26
CA ALA A 89 13.44 6.16 3.87
C ALA A 89 12.51 5.62 2.77
N ASN A 90 11.19 5.85 2.86
CA ASN A 90 10.25 5.48 1.81
C ASN A 90 10.58 6.15 0.46
N ILE A 91 11.02 7.41 0.48
CA ILE A 91 11.43 8.17 -0.71
C ILE A 91 12.69 7.56 -1.32
N LEU A 92 13.68 7.18 -0.50
CA LEU A 92 14.90 6.52 -0.99
C LEU A 92 14.56 5.22 -1.71
N TYR A 93 13.71 4.38 -1.13
CA TYR A 93 13.27 3.14 -1.76
C TYR A 93 12.45 3.37 -3.04
N ALA A 94 11.53 4.32 -3.03
CA ALA A 94 10.73 4.64 -4.23
C ALA A 94 11.62 5.17 -5.37
N GLN A 95 12.64 5.97 -5.03
CA GLN A 95 13.62 6.45 -5.99
C GLN A 95 14.50 5.32 -6.53
N GLU A 96 14.90 4.38 -5.69
CA GLU A 96 15.63 3.18 -6.09
C GLU A 96 14.79 2.29 -6.99
N ALA A 97 13.51 2.06 -6.66
CA ALA A 97 12.57 1.30 -7.50
C ALA A 97 12.50 1.89 -8.91
N LYS A 98 12.36 3.22 -8.98
CA LYS A 98 12.37 3.96 -10.25
C LYS A 98 13.67 3.78 -11.03
N GLN A 99 14.83 3.83 -10.36
CA GLN A 99 16.14 3.66 -11.01
C GLN A 99 16.32 2.25 -11.58
N HIS A 100 15.80 1.24 -10.89
CA HIS A 100 15.81 -0.15 -11.32
C HIS A 100 14.62 -0.53 -12.22
N GLN A 101 13.73 0.42 -12.52
CA GLN A 101 12.52 0.21 -13.34
C GLN A 101 11.61 -0.91 -12.79
N VAL A 102 11.57 -1.05 -11.47
CA VAL A 102 10.64 -1.93 -10.76
C VAL A 102 9.53 -1.11 -10.12
N GLU A 103 8.40 -1.75 -9.87
CA GLU A 103 7.18 -1.08 -9.41
C GLU A 103 7.21 -0.82 -7.89
N GLU A 104 7.97 -1.61 -7.13
CA GLU A 104 8.05 -1.47 -5.68
C GLU A 104 9.35 -2.06 -5.09
N MET A 105 9.76 -1.51 -3.95
CA MET A 105 10.71 -2.14 -3.03
C MET A 105 9.94 -2.86 -1.92
N ILE A 106 10.08 -4.18 -1.85
CA ILE A 106 9.55 -5.02 -0.76
C ILE A 106 10.58 -5.04 0.37
N LEU A 107 10.14 -4.69 1.57
CA LEU A 107 11.03 -4.46 2.70
C LEU A 107 11.05 -5.69 3.62
N SER A 108 12.23 -5.99 4.15
CA SER A 108 12.47 -7.09 5.06
C SER A 108 13.19 -6.61 6.32
N ARG A 109 12.76 -7.11 7.48
CA ARG A 109 13.38 -6.85 8.78
C ARG A 109 13.54 -8.16 9.52
N ASN A 110 14.74 -8.46 10.02
CA ASN A 110 15.05 -9.71 10.70
C ASN A 110 14.63 -10.95 9.89
N HIS A 111 14.92 -10.93 8.57
CA HIS A 111 14.56 -11.98 7.61
C HIS A 111 13.05 -12.19 7.38
N GLN A 112 12.19 -11.31 7.91
CA GLN A 112 10.75 -11.34 7.69
C GLN A 112 10.31 -10.16 6.83
N ILE A 113 9.45 -10.42 5.87
CA ILE A 113 8.83 -9.40 5.03
C ILE A 113 7.89 -8.56 5.89
N THR A 114 8.07 -7.24 5.86
CA THR A 114 7.16 -6.30 6.52
C THR A 114 6.10 -5.84 5.53
N GLU A 115 6.43 -4.90 4.66
CA GLU A 115 5.57 -4.31 3.65
C GLU A 115 6.40 -3.73 2.50
N GLY A 116 5.78 -3.12 1.49
CA GLY A 116 6.48 -2.36 0.47
C GLY A 116 6.84 -0.95 0.94
N ALA A 117 7.65 -0.22 0.18
CA ALA A 117 7.96 1.17 0.52
C ALA A 117 6.70 2.04 0.58
N THR A 118 5.68 1.74 -0.24
CA THR A 118 4.40 2.48 -0.27
C THR A 118 3.16 1.59 -0.42
N SER A 119 3.25 0.31 -0.04
CA SER A 119 2.16 -0.69 -0.16
C SER A 119 2.23 -1.73 0.95
N ASN A 120 1.16 -2.49 1.15
CA ASN A 120 1.21 -3.76 1.86
C ASN A 120 1.58 -4.91 0.92
N VAL A 121 2.06 -6.04 1.47
CA VAL A 121 2.50 -7.21 0.70
C VAL A 121 1.70 -8.44 1.12
N PHE A 122 1.39 -9.29 0.15
CA PHE A 122 0.69 -10.55 0.34
C PHE A 122 1.38 -11.67 -0.43
N MET A 123 1.45 -12.86 0.17
CA MET A 123 1.94 -14.07 -0.47
C MET A 123 0.81 -15.10 -0.53
N LEU A 124 0.55 -15.67 -1.70
CA LEU A 124 -0.38 -16.78 -1.86
C LEU A 124 0.42 -18.08 -1.90
N LYS A 125 0.04 -19.04 -1.05
CA LYS A 125 0.56 -20.40 -1.08
C LYS A 125 -0.50 -21.41 -0.67
N ASP A 126 -0.71 -22.47 -1.44
CA ASP A 126 -1.60 -23.59 -1.13
C ASP A 126 -3.00 -23.13 -0.69
N ASN A 127 -3.63 -22.27 -1.52
CA ASN A 127 -4.95 -21.65 -1.27
C ASN A 127 -5.03 -20.77 0.01
N THR A 128 -3.89 -20.37 0.56
CA THR A 128 -3.79 -19.51 1.74
C THR A 128 -3.09 -18.21 1.40
N LEU A 129 -3.74 -17.09 1.71
CA LEU A 129 -3.19 -15.75 1.56
C LEU A 129 -2.55 -15.30 2.87
N PHE A 130 -1.25 -15.10 2.84
CA PHE A 130 -0.44 -14.63 3.95
C PHE A 130 -0.18 -13.13 3.82
N THR A 131 -0.22 -12.41 4.93
CA THR A 131 0.22 -11.01 5.03
C THR A 131 0.77 -10.74 6.42
N HIS A 132 1.70 -9.81 6.56
CA HIS A 132 2.25 -9.48 7.88
C HIS A 132 1.13 -8.95 8.80
N PRO A 133 1.11 -9.33 10.10
CA PRO A 133 0.14 -8.80 11.06
C PRO A 133 0.27 -7.29 11.24
N THR A 134 -0.83 -6.60 11.49
CA THR A 134 -0.79 -5.16 11.79
C THR A 134 -0.07 -4.91 13.10
N GLY A 135 0.60 -3.76 13.20
CA GLY A 135 1.44 -3.42 14.33
C GLY A 135 2.51 -2.40 13.95
N PRO A 136 3.52 -2.18 14.81
CA PRO A 136 4.49 -1.09 14.62
C PRO A 136 5.40 -1.22 13.38
N ASN A 137 5.44 -2.40 12.74
CA ASN A 137 6.32 -2.67 11.60
C ASN A 137 5.67 -2.43 10.23
N ILE A 138 4.35 -2.31 10.15
CA ILE A 138 3.62 -2.09 8.89
C ILE A 138 2.51 -1.07 9.07
N LEU A 139 2.09 -0.43 7.99
CA LEU A 139 0.90 0.39 7.99
C LEU A 139 -0.36 -0.48 7.84
N SER A 140 -1.36 -0.27 8.68
CA SER A 140 -2.69 -0.90 8.54
C SER A 140 -3.46 -0.26 7.38
N GLY A 141 -3.16 -0.68 6.14
CA GLY A 141 -3.75 -0.10 4.95
C GLY A 141 -5.23 -0.46 4.77
N ILE A 142 -6.05 0.52 4.38
CA ILE A 142 -7.48 0.28 4.09
C ILE A 142 -7.65 -0.69 2.90
N THR A 143 -6.85 -0.54 1.83
CA THR A 143 -6.87 -1.48 0.70
C THR A 143 -6.48 -2.89 1.13
N ARG A 144 -5.56 -3.04 2.10
CA ARG A 144 -5.18 -4.35 2.63
C ARG A 144 -6.37 -5.06 3.27
N ASP A 145 -7.14 -4.34 4.07
CA ASP A 145 -8.32 -4.92 4.73
C ASP A 145 -9.39 -5.32 3.69
N LEU A 146 -9.55 -4.54 2.63
CA LEU A 146 -10.41 -4.90 1.50
C LEU A 146 -9.88 -6.14 0.75
N VAL A 147 -8.57 -6.27 0.53
CA VAL A 147 -7.96 -7.48 -0.05
C VAL A 147 -8.26 -8.71 0.81
N ILE A 148 -8.12 -8.61 2.13
CA ILE A 148 -8.44 -9.70 3.07
C ILE A 148 -9.91 -10.10 2.96
N ASN A 149 -10.82 -9.13 2.89
CA ASN A 149 -12.26 -9.39 2.73
C ASN A 149 -12.56 -10.07 1.39
N SER A 150 -11.97 -9.57 0.30
CA SER A 150 -12.08 -10.16 -1.03
C SER A 150 -11.54 -11.59 -1.09
N ALA A 151 -10.39 -11.85 -0.45
CA ALA A 151 -9.79 -13.17 -0.36
C ALA A 151 -10.72 -14.18 0.33
N LYS A 152 -11.31 -13.79 1.46
CA LYS A 152 -12.30 -14.61 2.18
C LYS A 152 -13.54 -14.88 1.32
N ALA A 153 -14.04 -13.88 0.59
CA ALA A 153 -15.16 -14.05 -0.32
C ALA A 153 -14.85 -15.06 -1.45
N CYS A 154 -13.62 -15.01 -1.98
CA CYS A 154 -13.05 -15.95 -2.94
C CYS A 154 -12.64 -17.31 -2.35
N LYS A 155 -13.02 -17.62 -1.09
CA LYS A 155 -12.75 -18.90 -0.41
C LYS A 155 -11.26 -19.23 -0.22
N LEU A 156 -10.41 -18.21 -0.20
CA LEU A 156 -9.03 -18.34 0.28
C LEU A 156 -9.03 -18.38 1.81
N ASN A 157 -8.13 -19.19 2.37
CA ASN A 157 -7.75 -19.01 3.77
C ASN A 157 -6.94 -17.72 3.88
N VAL A 158 -7.04 -17.01 5.01
CA VAL A 158 -6.22 -15.82 5.27
C VAL A 158 -5.46 -16.01 6.57
N GLN A 159 -4.15 -15.80 6.54
CA GLN A 159 -3.29 -15.83 7.72
C GLN A 159 -2.51 -14.51 7.82
N GLU A 160 -2.74 -13.81 8.91
CA GLU A 160 -1.98 -12.60 9.24
C GLU A 160 -0.72 -12.97 10.02
N THR A 161 0.20 -13.65 9.34
CA THR A 161 1.46 -14.14 9.88
C THR A 161 2.64 -13.68 9.02
N PRO A 162 3.79 -13.31 9.63
CA PRO A 162 4.99 -12.99 8.86
C PRO A 162 5.44 -14.17 7.99
N PHE A 163 6.05 -13.86 6.86
CA PHE A 163 6.74 -14.80 5.97
C PHE A 163 8.08 -14.21 5.56
N SER A 164 8.99 -15.05 5.10
CA SER A 164 10.37 -14.73 4.71
C SER A 164 10.53 -14.66 3.19
N LEU A 165 11.73 -14.27 2.74
CA LEU A 165 12.10 -14.35 1.33
C LEU A 165 12.13 -15.79 0.82
N ASP A 166 12.55 -16.74 1.65
CA ASP A 166 12.59 -18.16 1.29
C ASP A 166 11.19 -18.72 1.06
N ASP A 167 10.20 -18.24 1.83
CA ASP A 167 8.79 -18.61 1.64
C ASP A 167 8.27 -18.10 0.28
N ILE A 168 8.65 -16.88 -0.12
CA ILE A 168 8.23 -16.30 -1.41
C ILE A 168 8.74 -17.13 -2.60
N GLN A 169 9.92 -17.72 -2.53
CA GLN A 169 10.47 -18.56 -3.60
C GLN A 169 9.58 -19.75 -3.94
N GLN A 170 8.76 -20.20 -2.98
CA GLN A 170 7.83 -21.30 -3.15
C GLN A 170 6.38 -20.84 -3.34
N ALA A 171 6.12 -19.53 -3.38
CA ALA A 171 4.79 -18.96 -3.46
C ALA A 171 4.13 -19.20 -4.82
N ASP A 172 2.81 -19.40 -4.78
CA ASP A 172 1.97 -19.50 -5.97
C ASP A 172 1.62 -18.09 -6.51
N GLY A 173 1.74 -17.05 -5.67
CA GLY A 173 1.60 -15.66 -6.09
C GLY A 173 2.11 -14.67 -5.05
N LEU A 174 2.45 -13.48 -5.51
CA LEU A 174 2.89 -12.36 -4.66
C LEU A 174 2.15 -11.11 -5.10
N TRP A 175 1.52 -10.39 -4.18
CA TRP A 175 0.73 -9.19 -4.50
C TRP A 175 1.17 -8.01 -3.63
N ILE A 176 1.03 -6.80 -4.17
CA ILE A 176 1.08 -5.58 -3.37
C ILE A 176 -0.26 -4.87 -3.41
N SER A 177 -0.57 -4.09 -2.35
CA SER A 177 -1.77 -3.27 -2.35
C SER A 177 -1.55 -1.85 -1.83
N SER A 178 -2.19 -0.88 -2.48
CA SER A 178 -2.25 0.52 -2.02
C SER A 178 -3.49 1.22 -2.58
N SER A 179 -3.85 2.39 -2.06
CA SER A 179 -5.05 3.12 -2.51
C SER A 179 -5.02 3.50 -3.99
N THR A 180 -3.83 3.71 -4.57
CA THR A 180 -3.68 4.15 -5.97
C THR A 180 -3.32 3.02 -6.94
N ARG A 181 -2.73 1.91 -6.45
CA ARG A 181 -2.35 0.74 -7.26
C ARG A 181 -3.29 -0.45 -7.08
N GLU A 182 -4.28 -0.33 -6.21
CA GLU A 182 -5.29 -1.37 -5.94
C GLU A 182 -4.65 -2.69 -5.49
N ILE A 183 -4.88 -3.80 -6.19
CA ILE A 183 -4.27 -5.11 -5.94
C ILE A 183 -3.43 -5.49 -7.16
N MET A 184 -2.11 -5.39 -7.01
CA MET A 184 -1.17 -5.51 -8.11
C MET A 184 -0.34 -6.79 -7.98
N PRO A 185 -0.32 -7.66 -9.01
CA PRO A 185 0.43 -8.89 -8.96
C PRO A 185 1.92 -8.66 -9.29
N ILE A 186 2.80 -9.21 -8.46
CA ILE A 186 4.24 -9.24 -8.66
C ILE A 186 4.63 -10.61 -9.19
N THR A 187 5.13 -10.66 -10.43
CA THR A 187 5.54 -11.89 -11.12
C THR A 187 7.05 -12.09 -11.13
N LEU A 188 7.82 -11.04 -10.79
CA LEU A 188 9.27 -11.08 -10.69
C LEU A 188 9.73 -10.37 -9.39
N LEU A 189 10.51 -11.06 -8.56
CA LEU A 189 11.12 -10.50 -7.35
C LEU A 189 12.63 -10.74 -7.39
N ASP A 190 13.44 -9.68 -7.33
CA ASP A 190 14.91 -9.77 -7.41
C ASP A 190 15.39 -10.59 -8.63
N ASP A 191 14.79 -10.32 -9.79
CA ASP A 191 15.02 -11.02 -11.05
C ASP A 191 14.68 -12.53 -11.02
N GLN A 192 14.02 -13.02 -9.97
CA GLN A 192 13.52 -14.39 -9.87
C GLN A 192 12.01 -14.45 -10.14
N PRO A 193 11.54 -15.35 -11.03
CA PRO A 193 10.12 -15.47 -11.33
C PRO A 193 9.35 -16.09 -10.16
N ILE A 194 8.26 -15.43 -9.77
CA ILE A 194 7.27 -16.01 -8.84
C ILE A 194 6.29 -16.85 -9.65
N ASN A 195 6.06 -18.10 -9.25
CA ASN A 195 5.18 -19.03 -9.95
C ASN A 195 5.45 -19.07 -11.48
N GLN A 196 6.73 -19.21 -11.86
CA GLN A 196 7.17 -19.22 -13.28
C GLN A 196 6.82 -17.93 -14.06
N GLY A 197 6.58 -16.81 -13.36
CA GLY A 197 6.15 -15.54 -13.94
C GLY A 197 4.65 -15.48 -14.26
N VAL A 198 3.87 -16.49 -13.84
CA VAL A 198 2.44 -16.61 -14.14
C VAL A 198 1.60 -16.15 -12.95
N ILE A 199 0.67 -15.24 -13.21
CA ILE A 199 -0.29 -14.78 -12.20
C ILE A 199 -1.26 -15.91 -11.87
N HIS A 200 -1.35 -16.26 -10.58
CA HIS A 200 -2.28 -17.28 -10.11
C HIS A 200 -3.76 -16.84 -10.30
N PRO A 201 -4.68 -17.72 -10.74
CA PRO A 201 -6.09 -17.37 -10.98
C PRO A 201 -6.82 -16.75 -9.80
N ALA A 202 -6.40 -17.08 -8.56
CA ALA A 202 -6.95 -16.49 -7.34
C ALA A 202 -6.84 -14.95 -7.32
N TRP A 203 -5.79 -14.37 -7.90
CA TRP A 203 -5.65 -12.92 -8.00
C TRP A 203 -6.84 -12.30 -8.75
N SER A 204 -7.27 -12.91 -9.86
CA SER A 204 -8.38 -12.40 -10.68
C SER A 204 -9.69 -12.39 -9.89
N CYS A 205 -9.99 -13.46 -9.15
CA CYS A 205 -11.17 -13.49 -8.27
C CYS A 205 -11.12 -12.39 -7.20
N VAL A 206 -9.98 -12.26 -6.51
CA VAL A 206 -9.82 -11.29 -5.41
C VAL A 206 -9.90 -9.86 -5.94
N PHE A 207 -9.29 -9.59 -7.10
CA PHE A 207 -9.36 -8.30 -7.77
C PHE A 207 -10.80 -7.96 -8.19
N ASP A 208 -11.53 -8.90 -8.79
CA ASP A 208 -12.92 -8.66 -9.23
C ASP A 208 -13.84 -8.38 -8.05
N TYR A 209 -13.70 -9.11 -6.94
CA TYR A 209 -14.47 -8.84 -5.73
C TYR A 209 -14.10 -7.49 -5.10
N TYR A 210 -12.81 -7.13 -5.11
CA TYR A 210 -12.36 -5.80 -4.67
C TYR A 210 -12.98 -4.68 -5.50
N GLN A 211 -13.09 -4.84 -6.82
CA GLN A 211 -13.76 -3.84 -7.67
C GLN A 211 -15.25 -3.74 -7.39
N GLN A 212 -15.93 -4.83 -6.98
CA GLN A 212 -17.33 -4.76 -6.55
C GLN A 212 -17.46 -3.90 -5.28
N LEU A 213 -16.63 -4.16 -4.26
CA LEU A 213 -16.64 -3.40 -3.00
C LEU A 213 -16.37 -1.90 -3.17
N LYS A 214 -15.65 -1.49 -4.23
CA LYS A 214 -15.41 -0.08 -4.52
C LYS A 214 -16.64 0.66 -5.06
N ASN A 215 -17.57 -0.07 -5.67
CA ASN A 215 -18.73 0.47 -6.35
C ASN A 215 -20.02 0.36 -5.50
N ASP A 216 -19.96 -0.37 -4.38
CA ASP A 216 -21.02 -0.49 -3.38
C ASP A 216 -20.98 0.67 -2.37
#